data_AF-A0A7C7C5K0-F1
#
_entry.id   AF-A0A7C7C5K0-F1
#
_cell.length_a   1.000
_cell.length_b   1.000
_cell.length_c   1.000
_cell.angle_alpha   90.00
_cell.angle_beta   90.00
_cell.angle_gamma   90.00
#
_symmetry.space_group_name_H-M   'P 1'
#
loop_
_entity.id
_entity.type
_entity.pdbx_description
1 polymer ?
#
loop_
_entity_poly.entity_id
_entity_poly.type
_entity_poly.pdbx_seq_one_letter_code
_entity_poly.pdbx_strand_id
1 'polypeptide(L)'
;MAQLPRCRLFCGTLFDPRESVRLALARGVEDGTLTYACGQCELCPDTNRKHLQFFMCLVNRRTLRGIKTLLFNTDELRTVHLAACNGTSEANRTYCTKVESRDPLPAFPPFEIGIFADCPERNGQGARTDLHVIANRIRDGATQGEIAQDYPAEFIKFNRGFLALQQALWCHERTWDPGAAYAPPTVSWFYGRSGSGKSRQAYTDASADPLSRVYTKPPDCKWFDSYNGHDTIIFDDYRGNWFSFSFLLRLLDVFPIQVECKGSMVPLCATKFYFTCPMRPEVLYANLANREHGRIAQLLRRITTIRLFGEEPEVDPPPPAMYPGFNRG
;
A
#
# COMPACT_ATOMS: atom_id res chain seq x y z
N MET A 1 -19.35 21.48 -26.72
CA MET A 1 -18.29 21.16 -27.72
C MET A 1 -17.60 19.88 -27.29
N ALA A 2 -17.69 18.80 -28.06
CA ALA A 2 -17.02 17.54 -27.72
C ALA A 2 -15.50 17.74 -27.64
N GLN A 3 -14.88 17.34 -26.53
CA GLN A 3 -13.42 17.39 -26.40
C GLN A 3 -12.80 16.39 -27.37
N LEU A 4 -11.97 16.87 -28.29
CA LEU A 4 -11.20 16.01 -29.19
C LEU A 4 -10.29 15.08 -28.36
N PRO A 5 -10.19 13.79 -28.71
CA PRO A 5 -9.40 12.82 -27.97
C PRO A 5 -7.93 13.27 -27.93
N ARG A 6 -7.33 13.21 -26.73
CA ARG A 6 -5.89 13.49 -26.53
C ARG A 6 -5.11 12.18 -26.62
N CYS A 7 -4.04 12.16 -27.41
CA CYS A 7 -3.17 10.99 -27.59
C CYS A 7 -1.70 11.38 -27.49
N ARG A 8 -0.84 10.38 -27.31
CA ARG A 8 0.64 10.52 -27.32
C ARG A 8 1.26 10.04 -28.62
N LEU A 9 0.60 9.12 -29.32
CA LEU A 9 1.14 8.46 -30.50
C LEU A 9 0.49 9.05 -31.75
N PHE A 10 1.31 9.59 -32.64
CA PHE A 10 0.85 10.15 -33.91
C PHE A 10 1.69 9.60 -35.06
N CYS A 11 1.02 9.29 -36.15
CA CYS A 11 1.66 9.03 -37.44
C CYS A 11 1.42 10.23 -38.35
N GLY A 12 2.37 10.47 -39.24
CA GLY A 12 2.30 11.57 -40.16
C GLY A 12 2.81 11.24 -41.54
N THR A 13 2.27 11.96 -42.52
CA THR A 13 2.71 11.87 -43.91
C THR A 13 2.88 13.26 -44.53
N LEU A 14 3.87 13.38 -45.42
CA LEU A 14 4.09 14.59 -46.22
C LEU A 14 4.47 14.20 -47.65
N PHE A 15 3.69 14.63 -48.64
CA PHE A 15 4.11 14.53 -50.04
C PHE A 15 5.25 15.49 -50.34
N ASP A 16 6.10 15.11 -51.29
CA ASP A 16 7.27 15.89 -51.70
C ASP A 16 8.21 16.14 -50.49
N PRO A 17 8.89 15.08 -49.99
CA PRO A 17 9.58 15.07 -48.70
C PRO A 17 10.54 16.24 -48.52
N ARG A 18 10.47 16.89 -47.35
CA ARG A 18 11.36 18.00 -46.96
C ARG A 18 12.04 17.68 -45.64
N GLU A 19 13.32 18.02 -45.55
CA GLU A 19 14.11 17.80 -44.33
C GLU A 19 13.60 18.63 -43.14
N SER A 20 12.86 19.72 -43.39
CA SER A 20 12.27 20.53 -42.33
C SER A 20 11.35 19.77 -41.39
N VAL A 21 10.73 18.65 -41.83
CA VAL A 21 9.97 17.76 -40.93
C VAL A 21 10.91 17.06 -39.93
N ARG A 22 12.02 16.50 -40.41
CA ARG A 22 13.02 15.85 -39.55
C ARG A 22 13.59 16.83 -38.53
N LEU A 23 13.87 18.06 -38.96
CA LEU A 23 14.38 19.12 -38.07
C LEU A 23 13.34 19.53 -37.01
N ALA A 24 12.07 19.63 -37.37
CA ALA A 24 11.00 19.93 -36.40
C ALA A 24 10.85 18.81 -35.37
N LEU A 25 10.95 17.55 -35.78
CA LEU A 25 10.92 16.39 -34.89
C LEU A 25 12.17 16.36 -33.98
N ALA A 26 13.36 16.67 -34.51
CA ALA A 26 14.58 16.77 -33.72
C ALA A 26 14.47 17.83 -32.61
N ARG A 27 14.00 19.04 -32.96
CA ARG A 27 13.74 20.11 -31.98
C ARG A 27 12.72 19.69 -30.93
N GLY A 28 11.67 18.98 -31.35
CA GLY A 28 10.67 18.44 -30.42
C GLY A 28 11.25 17.43 -29.44
N VAL A 29 12.29 16.67 -29.81
CA VAL A 29 13.00 15.80 -28.85
C VAL A 29 13.89 16.62 -27.93
N GLU A 30 14.64 17.58 -28.48
CA GLU A 30 15.53 18.47 -27.71
C GLU A 30 14.79 19.32 -26.66
N ASP A 31 13.59 19.80 -26.98
CA ASP A 31 12.76 20.62 -26.08
C ASP A 31 11.88 19.80 -25.12
N GLY A 32 11.94 18.47 -25.19
CA GLY A 32 11.17 17.55 -24.34
C GLY A 32 9.68 17.45 -24.71
N THR A 33 9.25 17.93 -25.88
CA THR A 33 7.90 17.70 -26.40
C THR A 33 7.71 16.24 -26.82
N LEU A 34 8.72 15.68 -27.47
CA LEU A 34 8.78 14.33 -28.01
C LEU A 34 9.74 13.48 -27.19
N THR A 35 9.34 12.24 -27.00
CA THR A 35 10.21 11.20 -26.47
C THR A 35 11.04 10.56 -27.58
N TYR A 36 10.41 10.41 -28.75
CA TYR A 36 10.94 9.64 -29.86
C TYR A 36 10.23 10.02 -31.17
N ALA A 37 10.97 9.97 -32.27
CA ALA A 37 10.41 10.01 -33.61
C ALA A 37 11.25 9.18 -34.58
N CYS A 38 10.60 8.56 -35.56
CA CYS A 38 11.27 7.88 -36.67
C CYS A 38 10.52 8.09 -37.97
N GLY A 39 11.22 7.99 -39.10
CA GLY A 39 10.57 8.06 -40.41
C GLY A 39 11.52 7.82 -41.56
N GLN A 40 10.94 7.64 -42.74
CA GLN A 40 11.67 7.42 -43.98
C GLN A 40 10.89 7.94 -45.18
N CYS A 41 11.62 8.27 -46.25
CA CYS A 41 11.00 8.55 -47.56
C CYS A 41 10.54 7.24 -48.18
N GLU A 42 9.30 7.20 -48.67
CA GLU A 42 8.64 6.05 -49.28
C GLU A 42 8.08 6.41 -50.66
N LEU A 43 7.93 5.38 -51.51
CA LEU A 43 7.23 5.49 -52.79
C LEU A 43 5.82 4.92 -52.66
N CYS A 44 4.82 5.68 -53.10
CA CYS A 44 3.45 5.18 -53.17
C CYS A 44 3.36 4.05 -54.22
N PRO A 45 2.86 2.85 -53.87
CA PRO A 45 2.86 1.69 -54.78
C PRO A 45 2.16 1.94 -56.13
N ASP A 46 1.04 2.68 -56.12
CA ASP A 46 0.20 2.84 -57.31
C ASP A 46 0.54 4.06 -58.15
N THR A 47 1.05 5.12 -57.52
CA THR A 47 1.26 6.44 -58.17
C THR A 47 2.73 6.81 -58.34
N ASN A 48 3.63 6.01 -57.77
CA ASN A 48 5.07 6.25 -57.70
C ASN A 48 5.46 7.63 -57.12
N ARG A 49 4.54 8.28 -56.40
CA ARG A 49 4.76 9.58 -55.79
C ARG A 49 5.56 9.42 -54.50
N LYS A 50 6.60 10.24 -54.34
CA LYS A 50 7.44 10.29 -53.14
C LYS A 50 6.68 10.95 -51.99
N HIS A 51 6.73 10.33 -50.82
CA HIS A 51 6.20 10.88 -49.58
C HIS A 51 7.06 10.48 -48.39
N LEU A 52 7.04 11.30 -47.35
CA LEU A 52 7.63 10.98 -46.07
C LEU A 52 6.55 10.30 -45.24
N GLN A 53 6.86 9.14 -44.67
CA GLN A 53 6.05 8.48 -43.65
C GLN A 53 6.82 8.52 -42.33
N PHE A 54 6.19 8.99 -41.26
CA PHE A 54 6.84 9.07 -39.95
C PHE A 54 5.89 8.75 -38.79
N PHE A 55 6.50 8.41 -37.66
CA PHE A 55 5.87 8.14 -36.38
C PHE A 55 6.54 9.00 -35.31
N MET A 56 5.74 9.55 -34.39
CA MET A 56 6.23 10.32 -33.26
C MET A 56 5.48 9.97 -31.98
N CYS A 57 6.21 10.02 -30.87
CA CYS A 57 5.72 9.81 -29.53
C CYS A 57 5.92 11.07 -28.68
N LEU A 58 4.83 11.61 -28.14
CA LEU A 58 4.83 12.77 -27.25
C LEU A 58 5.06 12.35 -25.80
N VAL A 59 5.78 13.18 -25.03
CA VAL A 59 5.88 13.05 -23.57
C VAL A 59 4.48 13.21 -22.93
N ASN A 60 3.73 14.23 -23.38
CA ASN A 60 2.41 14.57 -22.84
C ASN A 60 1.28 14.38 -23.86
N ARG A 61 0.11 13.92 -23.40
CA ARG A 61 -1.07 13.73 -24.26
C ARG A 61 -1.54 15.09 -24.83
N ARG A 62 -1.60 15.22 -26.16
CA ARG A 62 -2.08 16.42 -26.87
C ARG A 62 -3.21 16.06 -27.83
N THR A 63 -4.02 17.05 -28.21
CA THR A 63 -4.96 16.91 -29.33
C THR A 63 -4.22 17.03 -30.65
N LEU A 64 -4.79 16.49 -31.73
CA LEU A 64 -4.23 16.62 -33.09
C LEU A 64 -4.01 18.09 -33.49
N ARG A 65 -4.98 18.96 -33.17
CA ARG A 65 -4.84 20.41 -33.39
C ARG A 65 -3.67 20.99 -32.59
N GLY A 66 -3.54 20.60 -31.31
CA GLY A 66 -2.48 21.11 -30.43
C GLY A 66 -1.08 20.76 -30.94
N ILE A 67 -0.88 19.52 -31.41
CA ILE A 67 0.44 19.12 -31.94
C ILE A 67 0.73 19.74 -33.32
N LYS A 68 -0.28 19.92 -34.19
CA LYS A 68 -0.11 20.68 -35.44
C LYS A 68 0.35 22.10 -35.18
N THR A 69 -0.27 22.80 -34.22
CA THR A 69 0.13 24.17 -33.86
C THR A 69 1.52 24.23 -33.22
N LEU A 70 1.91 23.20 -32.46
CA LEU A 70 3.19 23.19 -31.74
C LEU A 70 4.40 22.91 -32.65
N LEU A 71 4.31 21.88 -33.51
CA LEU A 71 5.46 21.40 -34.29
C LEU A 71 5.39 21.71 -35.78
N PHE A 72 4.20 21.98 -36.33
CA PHE A 72 3.99 22.03 -37.79
C PHE A 72 3.27 23.30 -38.26
N ASN A 73 3.40 24.40 -37.52
CA ASN A 73 2.71 25.67 -37.80
C ASN A 73 3.50 26.64 -38.70
N THR A 74 4.46 26.15 -39.49
CA THR A 74 5.18 26.94 -40.49
C THR A 74 4.58 26.72 -41.88
N ASP A 75 4.81 27.64 -42.81
CA ASP A 75 4.29 27.53 -44.19
C ASP A 75 4.76 26.24 -44.89
N GLU A 76 5.97 25.79 -44.58
CA GLU A 76 6.53 24.55 -45.13
C GLU A 76 5.91 23.27 -44.56
N LEU A 77 5.47 23.31 -43.29
CA LEU A 77 5.06 22.13 -42.53
C LEU A 77 3.54 22.01 -42.36
N ARG A 78 2.78 23.06 -42.69
CA ARG A 78 1.31 23.09 -42.52
C ARG A 78 0.58 22.02 -43.33
N THR A 79 1.18 21.55 -44.42
CA THR A 79 0.66 20.49 -45.30
C THR A 79 0.87 19.08 -44.74
N VAL A 80 1.63 18.91 -43.65
CA VAL A 80 1.80 17.62 -42.98
C VAL A 80 0.43 17.10 -42.54
N HIS A 81 0.11 15.90 -43.02
CA HIS A 81 -1.06 15.17 -42.55
C HIS A 81 -0.67 14.41 -41.29
N LEU A 82 -1.44 14.59 -40.21
CA LEU A 82 -1.23 13.88 -38.95
C LEU A 82 -2.50 13.12 -38.60
N ALA A 83 -2.34 11.91 -38.08
CA ALA A 83 -3.40 11.11 -37.52
C ALA A 83 -2.93 10.48 -36.20
N ALA A 84 -3.88 10.16 -35.31
CA ALA A 84 -3.57 9.36 -34.13
C ALA A 84 -3.23 7.93 -34.55
N CYS A 85 -2.19 7.33 -33.96
CA CYS A 85 -1.78 5.98 -34.31
C CYS A 85 -2.82 4.93 -33.92
N ASN A 86 -2.93 3.91 -34.78
CA ASN A 86 -3.49 2.62 -34.44
C ASN A 86 -2.35 1.63 -34.11
N GLY A 87 -2.55 0.74 -33.13
CA GLY A 87 -1.53 -0.24 -32.72
C GLY A 87 -0.46 0.29 -31.74
N THR A 88 0.54 -0.55 -31.44
CA THR A 88 1.62 -0.29 -30.47
C THR A 88 2.71 0.62 -31.04
N SER A 89 3.52 1.23 -30.18
CA SER A 89 4.68 2.03 -30.58
C SER A 89 5.66 1.21 -31.44
N GLU A 90 5.84 -0.07 -31.11
CA GLU A 90 6.68 -1.01 -31.87
C GLU A 90 6.10 -1.33 -33.25
N ALA A 91 4.79 -1.57 -33.35
CA ALA A 91 4.15 -1.79 -34.64
C ALA A 91 4.26 -0.55 -35.56
N ASN A 92 4.11 0.65 -34.99
CA ASN A 92 4.24 1.90 -35.74
C ASN A 92 5.70 2.19 -36.14
N ARG A 93 6.67 1.94 -35.24
CA ARG A 93 8.10 2.03 -35.56
C ARG A 93 8.46 1.08 -36.70
N THR A 94 8.06 -0.19 -36.59
CA THR A 94 8.29 -1.20 -37.62
C THR A 94 7.67 -0.77 -38.94
N TYR A 95 6.43 -0.26 -38.92
CA TYR A 95 5.76 0.24 -40.10
C TYR A 95 6.53 1.37 -40.79
N CYS A 96 7.01 2.36 -40.04
CA CYS A 96 7.75 3.51 -40.57
C CYS A 96 9.23 3.22 -40.92
N THR A 97 9.70 1.98 -40.75
CA THR A 97 11.09 1.58 -41.01
C THR A 97 11.22 0.38 -41.95
N LYS A 98 10.11 -0.06 -42.56
CA LYS A 98 10.07 -1.16 -43.54
C LYS A 98 11.02 -0.89 -44.70
N VAL A 99 11.87 -1.86 -45.02
CA VAL A 99 12.86 -1.69 -46.08
C VAL A 99 12.20 -1.72 -47.45
N GLU A 100 11.09 -2.46 -47.58
CA GLU A 100 10.38 -2.70 -48.83
C GLU A 100 9.68 -1.45 -49.37
N SER A 101 9.21 -0.54 -48.50
CA SER A 101 8.53 0.70 -48.89
C SER A 101 9.50 1.86 -49.14
N ARG A 102 10.79 1.69 -48.83
CA ARG A 102 11.79 2.76 -48.84
C ARG A 102 12.09 3.26 -50.25
N ASP A 103 12.10 4.57 -50.43
CA ASP A 103 12.55 5.22 -51.66
C ASP A 103 14.05 4.92 -51.89
N PRO A 104 14.44 4.33 -53.03
CA PRO A 104 15.84 4.03 -53.34
C PRO A 104 16.71 5.29 -53.53
N LEU A 105 16.09 6.45 -53.80
CA LEU A 105 16.77 7.75 -53.93
C LEU A 105 16.08 8.79 -53.04
N PRO A 106 16.20 8.66 -51.70
CA PRO A 106 15.45 9.49 -50.77
C PRO A 106 16.01 10.91 -50.72
N ALA A 107 15.15 11.90 -50.46
CA ALA A 107 15.56 13.31 -50.32
C ALA A 107 16.52 13.52 -49.12
N PHE A 108 16.43 12.66 -48.11
CA PHE A 108 17.29 12.61 -46.93
C PHE A 108 17.25 11.19 -46.34
N PRO A 109 18.28 10.75 -45.60
CA PRO A 109 18.33 9.40 -45.05
C PRO A 109 17.19 9.15 -44.04
N PRO A 110 16.76 7.88 -43.86
CA PRO A 110 15.84 7.52 -42.79
C PRO A 110 16.41 7.99 -41.45
N PHE A 111 15.51 8.33 -40.52
CA PHE A 111 15.89 8.89 -39.24
C PHE A 111 15.19 8.19 -38.10
N GLU A 112 15.89 8.15 -36.99
CA GLU A 112 15.42 7.69 -35.70
C GLU A 112 16.07 8.62 -34.66
N ILE A 113 15.24 9.34 -33.91
CA ILE A 113 15.66 10.44 -33.02
C ILE A 113 14.95 10.27 -31.68
N GLY A 114 15.67 10.49 -30.59
CA GLY A 114 15.17 10.27 -29.23
C GLY A 114 15.36 8.83 -28.75
N ILE A 115 14.73 8.49 -27.62
CA ILE A 115 14.92 7.21 -26.93
C ILE A 115 13.63 6.39 -27.06
N PHE A 116 13.67 5.33 -27.87
CA PHE A 116 12.48 4.49 -28.10
C PHE A 116 11.98 3.82 -26.82
N ALA A 117 12.88 3.43 -25.92
CA ALA A 117 12.55 2.80 -24.64
C ALA A 117 11.65 3.66 -23.74
N ASP A 118 11.69 4.98 -23.92
CA ASP A 118 10.87 5.92 -23.17
C ASP A 118 9.45 6.08 -23.78
N CYS A 119 9.19 5.50 -24.96
CA CYS A 119 7.86 5.50 -25.57
C CYS A 119 6.89 4.67 -24.71
N PRO A 120 5.73 5.22 -24.30
CA PRO A 120 4.72 4.43 -23.63
C PRO A 120 4.10 3.45 -24.62
N GLU A 121 3.98 2.18 -24.24
CA GLU A 121 3.15 1.22 -24.95
C GLU A 121 1.68 1.68 -24.95
N ARG A 122 0.97 1.46 -26.06
CA ARG A 122 -0.40 1.97 -26.28
C ARG A 122 -1.30 1.62 -25.09
N ASN A 123 -1.99 2.63 -24.55
CA ASN A 123 -3.09 2.58 -23.55
C ASN A 123 -3.37 1.17 -22.97
N GLY A 124 -2.64 0.79 -21.90
CA GLY A 124 -3.01 -0.40 -21.12
C GLY A 124 -1.91 -1.06 -20.32
N GLN A 125 -0.63 -0.92 -20.71
CA GLN A 125 0.47 -1.68 -20.06
C GLN A 125 1.63 -0.83 -19.54
N GLY A 126 1.51 0.49 -19.57
CA GLY A 126 2.19 1.40 -18.63
C GLY A 126 1.31 1.74 -17.41
N ALA A 127 0.23 0.98 -17.19
CA ALA A 127 -0.60 1.12 -16.02
C ALA A 127 0.12 0.47 -14.83
N ARG A 128 0.96 1.26 -14.16
CA ARG A 128 1.46 0.99 -12.81
C ARG A 128 2.29 -0.30 -12.66
N THR A 129 3.36 -0.45 -13.42
CA THR A 129 4.40 -1.44 -13.07
C THR A 129 4.82 -1.24 -11.61
N ASP A 130 5.08 0.01 -11.20
CA ASP A 130 5.51 0.29 -9.82
C ASP A 130 4.43 0.00 -8.77
N LEU A 131 3.16 0.40 -8.97
CA LEU A 131 2.12 0.08 -7.96
C LEU A 131 1.74 -1.41 -7.98
N HIS A 132 1.89 -2.11 -9.11
CA HIS A 132 1.72 -3.55 -9.15
C HIS A 132 2.85 -4.26 -8.40
N VAL A 133 4.10 -3.82 -8.59
CA VAL A 133 5.26 -4.29 -7.84
C VAL A 133 5.07 -4.03 -6.34
N ILE A 134 4.70 -2.80 -5.94
CA ILE A 134 4.41 -2.46 -4.54
C ILE A 134 3.27 -3.31 -3.99
N ALA A 135 2.18 -3.48 -4.74
CA ALA A 135 1.05 -4.32 -4.31
C ALA A 135 1.46 -5.78 -4.11
N ASN A 136 2.33 -6.32 -4.97
CA ASN A 136 2.89 -7.65 -4.82
C ASN A 136 3.81 -7.72 -3.59
N ARG A 137 4.70 -6.73 -3.37
CA ARG A 137 5.53 -6.68 -2.15
C ARG A 137 4.68 -6.65 -0.87
N ILE A 138 3.59 -5.86 -0.84
CA ILE A 138 2.66 -5.83 0.31
C ILE A 138 2.01 -7.20 0.50
N ARG A 139 1.60 -7.87 -0.58
CA ARG A 139 1.06 -9.24 -0.52
C ARG A 139 2.09 -10.22 0.05
N ASP A 140 3.35 -10.06 -0.32
CA ASP A 140 4.47 -10.90 0.11
C ASP A 140 4.97 -10.56 1.53
N GLY A 141 4.33 -9.62 2.23
CA GLY A 141 4.61 -9.34 3.64
C GLY A 141 5.41 -8.06 3.90
N ALA A 142 5.75 -7.27 2.88
CA ALA A 142 6.48 -6.02 3.07
C ALA A 142 5.69 -5.02 3.92
N THR A 143 6.35 -4.45 4.92
CA THR A 143 5.85 -3.43 5.83
C THR A 143 5.75 -2.06 5.16
N GLN A 144 4.96 -1.15 5.73
CA GLN A 144 4.92 0.24 5.24
C GLN A 144 6.30 0.91 5.29
N GLY A 145 7.15 0.56 6.26
CA GLY A 145 8.51 1.08 6.39
C GLY A 145 9.40 0.67 5.22
N GLU A 146 9.37 -0.62 4.85
CA GLU A 146 10.11 -1.13 3.69
C GLU A 146 9.61 -0.50 2.38
N ILE A 147 8.29 -0.38 2.20
CA ILE A 147 7.72 0.29 1.01
C ILE A 147 8.11 1.77 0.96
N ALA A 148 8.13 2.47 2.10
CA ALA A 148 8.55 3.86 2.16
C ALA A 148 10.04 4.04 1.83
N GLN A 149 10.89 3.08 2.23
CA GLN A 149 12.32 3.08 1.92
C GLN A 149 12.60 2.78 0.45
N ASP A 150 11.94 1.77 -0.11
CA ASP A 150 12.18 1.30 -1.48
C ASP A 150 11.48 2.18 -2.53
N TYR A 151 10.30 2.71 -2.21
CA TYR A 151 9.43 3.46 -3.13
C TYR A 151 8.92 4.78 -2.50
N PRO A 152 9.81 5.71 -2.11
CA PRO A 152 9.42 6.90 -1.35
C PRO A 152 8.46 7.84 -2.10
N ALA A 153 8.63 8.00 -3.41
CA ALA A 153 7.79 8.90 -4.21
C ALA A 153 6.34 8.38 -4.33
N GLU A 154 6.19 7.07 -4.54
CA GLU A 154 4.89 6.38 -4.58
C GLU A 154 4.27 6.38 -3.19
N PHE A 155 5.05 6.13 -2.13
CA PHE A 155 4.56 6.14 -0.76
C PHE A 155 4.00 7.50 -0.35
N ILE A 156 4.69 8.60 -0.66
CA ILE A 156 4.18 9.96 -0.37
C ILE A 156 2.81 10.19 -1.05
N LYS A 157 2.66 9.74 -2.30
CA LYS A 157 1.43 9.92 -3.09
C LYS A 157 0.30 8.97 -2.67
N PHE A 158 0.61 7.75 -2.27
CA PHE A 158 -0.35 6.64 -2.17
C PHE A 158 -0.35 5.90 -0.82
N ASN A 159 0.32 6.41 0.23
CA ASN A 159 0.42 5.77 1.55
C ASN A 159 -0.91 5.25 2.09
N ARG A 160 -2.01 6.03 1.98
CA ARG A 160 -3.34 5.61 2.45
C ARG A 160 -3.86 4.38 1.72
N GLY A 161 -3.61 4.29 0.41
CA GLY A 161 -4.00 3.14 -0.40
C GLY A 161 -3.17 1.89 -0.06
N PHE A 162 -1.88 2.07 0.21
CA PHE A 162 -1.00 0.98 0.65
C PHE A 162 -1.39 0.45 2.02
N LEU A 163 -1.68 1.34 2.98
CA LEU A 163 -2.18 0.96 4.29
C LEU A 163 -3.51 0.21 4.18
N ALA A 164 -4.45 0.71 3.38
CA ALA A 164 -5.75 0.06 3.19
C ALA A 164 -5.63 -1.34 2.54
N LEU A 165 -4.77 -1.49 1.52
CA LEU A 165 -4.49 -2.78 0.90
C LEU A 165 -3.88 -3.75 1.90
N GLN A 166 -2.89 -3.28 2.66
CA GLN A 166 -2.20 -4.09 3.65
C GLN A 166 -3.15 -4.55 4.77
N GLN A 167 -4.00 -3.65 5.29
CA GLN A 167 -5.03 -4.02 6.27
C GLN A 167 -6.01 -5.05 5.71
N ALA A 168 -6.45 -4.89 4.46
CA ALA A 168 -7.36 -5.85 3.83
C ALA A 168 -6.73 -7.24 3.62
N LEU A 169 -5.41 -7.31 3.46
CA LEU A 169 -4.68 -8.58 3.27
C LEU A 169 -4.26 -9.22 4.60
N TRP A 170 -3.90 -8.41 5.60
CA TRP A 170 -3.28 -8.90 6.83
C TRP A 170 -4.24 -9.00 8.00
N CYS A 171 -5.22 -8.08 8.10
CA CYS A 171 -6.23 -8.12 9.16
C CYS A 171 -7.36 -9.07 8.74
N HIS A 172 -7.26 -10.31 9.19
CA HIS A 172 -8.30 -11.32 9.03
C HIS A 172 -8.94 -11.62 10.39
N GLU A 173 -10.17 -12.10 10.38
CA GLU A 173 -10.79 -12.62 11.59
C GLU A 173 -10.03 -13.87 12.04
N ARG A 174 -9.91 -14.06 13.37
CA ARG A 174 -9.52 -15.35 13.92
C ARG A 174 -10.44 -16.40 13.31
N THR A 175 -9.87 -17.39 12.63
CA THR A 175 -10.65 -18.37 11.87
C THR A 175 -11.55 -19.16 12.81
N TRP A 176 -12.85 -18.93 12.67
CA TRP A 176 -13.88 -19.82 13.15
C TRP A 176 -14.16 -20.82 12.03
N ASP A 177 -13.42 -21.94 12.02
CA ASP A 177 -13.70 -23.06 11.11
C ASP A 177 -14.51 -24.12 11.88
N PRO A 178 -15.75 -24.40 11.47
CA PRO A 178 -16.58 -25.45 12.07
C PRO A 178 -15.95 -26.85 12.08
N GLY A 179 -14.90 -27.10 11.26
CA GLY A 179 -14.22 -28.38 11.12
C GLY A 179 -12.80 -28.46 11.71
N ALA A 180 -12.20 -27.35 12.15
CA ALA A 180 -10.85 -27.34 12.72
C ALA A 180 -10.86 -27.46 14.25
N ALA A 181 -9.84 -28.13 14.80
CA ALA A 181 -9.64 -28.19 16.25
C ALA A 181 -9.41 -26.77 16.80
N TYR A 182 -10.29 -26.36 17.70
CA TYR A 182 -10.28 -25.07 18.40
C TYR A 182 -8.91 -24.73 19.00
N ALA A 183 -8.37 -23.56 18.68
CA ALA A 183 -7.17 -23.03 19.34
C ALA A 183 -7.53 -21.73 20.08
N PRO A 184 -7.85 -21.78 21.38
CA PRO A 184 -7.99 -20.55 22.17
C PRO A 184 -6.66 -19.77 22.14
N PRO A 185 -6.70 -18.44 22.23
CA PRO A 185 -5.48 -17.65 22.30
C PRO A 185 -4.61 -18.07 23.48
N THR A 186 -3.29 -17.99 23.29
CA THR A 186 -2.33 -18.16 24.38
C THR A 186 -2.20 -16.84 25.12
N VAL A 187 -2.47 -16.83 26.42
CA VAL A 187 -2.44 -15.63 27.25
C VAL A 187 -1.47 -15.84 28.41
N SER A 188 -0.41 -15.03 28.42
CA SER A 188 0.62 -15.03 29.46
C SER A 188 0.46 -13.80 30.35
N TRP A 189 0.28 -14.01 31.65
CA TRP A 189 0.18 -12.95 32.65
C TRP A 189 1.39 -12.96 33.57
N PHE A 190 2.28 -11.98 33.38
CA PHE A 190 3.48 -11.81 34.17
C PHE A 190 3.25 -10.74 35.22
N TYR A 191 3.40 -11.10 36.50
CA TYR A 191 3.15 -10.17 37.60
C TYR A 191 4.28 -10.09 38.63
N GLY A 192 4.33 -9.00 39.40
CA GLY A 192 5.36 -8.75 40.42
C GLY A 192 5.83 -7.29 40.46
N ARG A 193 6.67 -6.95 41.46
CA ARG A 193 7.16 -5.58 41.71
C ARG A 193 7.85 -4.94 40.50
N SER A 194 7.85 -3.61 40.40
CA SER A 194 8.58 -2.91 39.32
C SER A 194 10.06 -3.31 39.29
N GLY A 195 10.67 -3.32 38.11
CA GLY A 195 12.06 -3.75 37.94
C GLY A 195 12.32 -5.27 38.00
N SER A 196 11.31 -6.11 38.23
CA SER A 196 11.50 -7.58 38.33
C SER A 196 11.73 -8.33 36.99
N GLY A 197 11.82 -7.61 35.87
CA GLY A 197 12.11 -8.20 34.55
C GLY A 197 10.90 -8.69 33.74
N LYS A 198 9.66 -8.47 34.20
CA LYS A 198 8.41 -8.87 33.51
C LYS A 198 8.34 -8.41 32.06
N SER A 199 8.52 -7.11 31.82
CA SER A 199 8.48 -6.51 30.48
C SER A 199 9.53 -7.14 29.59
N ARG A 200 10.78 -7.22 30.05
CA ARG A 200 11.86 -7.88 29.31
C ARG A 200 11.48 -9.31 28.90
N GLN A 201 10.90 -10.10 29.80
CA GLN A 201 10.46 -11.45 29.46
C GLN A 201 9.31 -11.44 28.44
N ALA A 202 8.30 -10.59 28.62
CA ALA A 202 7.18 -10.48 27.67
C ALA A 202 7.66 -10.16 26.25
N TYR A 203 8.55 -9.18 26.08
CA TYR A 203 9.14 -8.85 24.77
C TYR A 203 10.02 -9.97 24.21
N THR A 204 10.80 -10.64 25.07
CA THR A 204 11.63 -11.79 24.69
C THR A 204 10.76 -12.93 24.16
N ASP A 205 9.72 -13.31 24.89
CA ASP A 205 8.83 -14.41 24.53
C ASP A 205 7.98 -14.07 23.30
N ALA A 206 7.45 -12.84 23.23
CA ALA A 206 6.67 -12.35 22.09
C ALA A 206 7.46 -12.32 20.79
N SER A 207 8.79 -12.13 20.88
CA SER A 207 9.70 -12.04 19.72
C SER A 207 10.53 -13.31 19.51
N ALA A 208 10.22 -14.40 20.24
CA ALA A 208 10.95 -15.66 20.11
C ALA A 208 10.74 -16.32 18.74
N ASP A 209 9.59 -16.08 18.13
CA ASP A 209 9.26 -16.47 16.76
C ASP A 209 9.58 -15.30 15.81
N PRO A 210 10.57 -15.41 14.92
CA PRO A 210 10.94 -14.36 13.98
C PRO A 210 9.83 -13.97 13.00
N LEU A 211 8.84 -14.83 12.79
CA LEU A 211 7.69 -14.57 11.92
C LEU A 211 6.56 -13.86 12.67
N SER A 212 6.61 -13.83 14.00
CA SER A 212 5.59 -13.16 14.82
C SER A 212 5.78 -11.65 14.75
N ARG A 213 4.68 -10.95 14.55
CA ARG A 213 4.63 -9.50 14.53
C ARG A 213 3.99 -9.03 15.81
N VAL A 214 4.75 -8.25 16.55
CA VAL A 214 4.38 -7.82 17.89
C VAL A 214 3.79 -6.42 17.86
N TYR A 215 2.57 -6.29 18.36
CA TYR A 215 1.95 -5.00 18.65
C TYR A 215 2.03 -4.71 20.14
N THR A 216 2.65 -3.59 20.51
CA THR A 216 2.60 -3.09 21.90
C THR A 216 1.47 -2.11 22.03
N LYS A 217 0.48 -2.44 22.87
CA LYS A 217 -0.69 -1.59 23.10
C LYS A 217 -0.28 -0.40 23.98
N PRO A 218 -0.48 0.85 23.52
CA PRO A 218 -0.18 2.01 24.36
C PRO A 218 -1.08 2.05 25.61
N PRO A 219 -0.52 2.43 26.77
CA PRO A 219 -1.27 2.52 28.02
C PRO A 219 -2.36 3.59 27.93
N ASP A 220 -3.46 3.36 28.65
CA ASP A 220 -4.58 4.30 28.80
C ASP A 220 -5.16 4.88 27.50
N CYS A 221 -4.98 4.16 26.39
CA CYS A 221 -5.51 4.54 25.09
C CYS A 221 -6.65 3.60 24.70
N LYS A 222 -7.78 4.16 24.28
CA LYS A 222 -8.90 3.37 23.75
C LYS A 222 -8.52 2.67 22.43
N TRP A 223 -7.79 3.38 21.58
CA TRP A 223 -7.56 3.00 20.20
C TRP A 223 -6.43 1.97 20.07
N PHE A 224 -6.57 1.07 19.10
CA PHE A 224 -5.56 0.14 18.63
C PHE A 224 -4.79 0.74 17.45
N ASP A 225 -4.42 2.02 17.56
CA ASP A 225 -3.75 2.74 16.48
C ASP A 225 -2.46 2.02 16.06
N SER A 226 -2.23 1.95 14.75
CA SER A 226 -1.17 1.18 14.11
C SER A 226 -1.30 -0.35 14.20
N TYR A 227 -2.37 -0.88 14.79
CA TYR A 227 -2.65 -2.31 14.68
C TYR A 227 -2.96 -2.68 13.22
N ASN A 228 -2.21 -3.65 12.70
CA ASN A 228 -2.23 -4.00 11.29
C ASN A 228 -2.02 -5.51 11.10
N GLY A 229 -2.86 -6.30 11.76
CA GLY A 229 -2.82 -7.76 11.67
C GLY A 229 -1.70 -8.43 12.48
N HIS A 230 -1.23 -7.80 13.56
CA HIS A 230 -0.23 -8.40 14.45
C HIS A 230 -0.83 -9.63 15.15
N ASP A 231 -0.12 -10.75 15.12
CA ASP A 231 -0.54 -12.02 15.76
C ASP A 231 -0.26 -12.03 17.26
N THR A 232 0.66 -11.18 17.73
CA THR A 232 1.02 -11.04 19.15
C THR A 232 0.73 -9.63 19.65
N ILE A 233 0.10 -9.53 20.83
CA ILE A 233 -0.12 -8.25 21.52
C ILE A 233 0.52 -8.26 22.91
N ILE A 234 1.27 -7.20 23.21
CA ILE A 234 1.80 -6.93 24.55
C ILE A 234 1.02 -5.77 25.19
N PHE A 235 0.48 -6.02 26.37
CA PHE A 235 -0.04 -5.02 27.30
C PHE A 235 1.00 -4.80 28.40
N ASP A 236 1.92 -3.88 28.13
CA ASP A 236 3.00 -3.57 29.07
C ASP A 236 2.52 -2.60 30.15
N ASP A 237 2.81 -2.94 31.40
CA ASP A 237 2.38 -2.22 32.59
C ASP A 237 0.85 -2.06 32.69
N TYR A 238 0.13 -3.15 32.41
CA TYR A 238 -1.32 -3.22 32.40
C TYR A 238 -1.94 -2.80 33.75
N ARG A 239 -3.07 -2.09 33.66
CA ARG A 239 -3.92 -1.70 34.80
C ARG A 239 -5.37 -2.06 34.50
N GLY A 240 -6.14 -2.36 35.55
CA GLY A 240 -7.50 -2.87 35.42
C GLY A 240 -8.50 -1.90 34.77
N ASN A 241 -8.13 -0.63 34.61
CA ASN A 241 -8.93 0.43 34.01
C ASN A 241 -8.70 0.64 32.50
N TRP A 242 -7.75 -0.07 31.87
CA TRP A 242 -7.49 0.11 30.42
C TRP A 242 -8.70 -0.25 29.55
N PHE A 243 -9.47 -1.24 29.98
CA PHE A 243 -10.63 -1.75 29.25
C PHE A 243 -11.80 -1.99 30.18
N SER A 244 -13.02 -1.94 29.63
CA SER A 244 -14.14 -2.57 30.34
C SER A 244 -13.88 -4.06 30.49
N PHE A 245 -14.28 -4.64 31.62
CA PHE A 245 -14.07 -6.06 31.88
C PHE A 245 -14.69 -6.95 30.79
N SER A 246 -15.89 -6.58 30.30
CA SER A 246 -16.56 -7.29 29.21
C SER A 246 -15.77 -7.24 27.90
N PHE A 247 -15.12 -6.11 27.58
CA PHE A 247 -14.29 -6.01 26.39
C PHE A 247 -13.03 -6.87 26.52
N LEU A 248 -12.36 -6.86 27.68
CA LEU A 248 -11.20 -7.74 27.95
C LEU A 248 -11.56 -9.22 27.74
N LEU A 249 -12.71 -9.67 28.25
CA LEU A 249 -13.15 -11.05 28.05
C LEU A 249 -13.36 -11.42 26.59
N ARG A 250 -13.92 -10.51 25.78
CA ARG A 250 -14.11 -10.71 24.33
C ARG A 250 -12.79 -10.65 23.56
N LEU A 251 -11.87 -9.78 23.98
CA LEU A 251 -10.54 -9.64 23.39
C LEU A 251 -9.76 -10.96 23.46
N LEU A 252 -9.80 -11.59 24.64
CA LEU A 252 -9.14 -12.85 24.95
C LEU A 252 -9.98 -14.10 24.62
N ASP A 253 -11.13 -13.92 23.96
CA ASP A 253 -11.99 -15.04 23.58
C ASP A 253 -11.55 -15.68 22.27
N VAL A 254 -12.08 -16.88 22.01
CA VAL A 254 -11.90 -17.57 20.72
C VAL A 254 -12.66 -16.89 19.58
N PHE A 255 -13.74 -16.17 19.89
CA PHE A 255 -14.61 -15.57 18.87
C PHE A 255 -13.98 -14.34 18.21
N PRO A 256 -14.29 -14.11 16.92
CA PRO A 256 -13.90 -12.89 16.22
C PRO A 256 -14.39 -11.62 16.92
N ILE A 257 -13.53 -10.62 16.95
CA ILE A 257 -13.85 -9.27 17.40
C ILE A 257 -13.13 -8.26 16.50
N GLN A 258 -13.73 -7.09 16.34
CA GLN A 258 -13.07 -5.94 15.75
C GLN A 258 -12.56 -5.00 16.84
N VAL A 259 -11.38 -4.45 16.64
CA VAL A 259 -10.81 -3.41 17.49
C VAL A 259 -10.91 -2.06 16.81
N GLU A 260 -11.18 -1.03 17.61
CA GLU A 260 -11.30 0.33 17.13
C GLU A 260 -9.91 0.93 16.89
N CYS A 261 -9.67 1.37 15.65
CA CYS A 261 -8.57 2.26 15.30
C CYS A 261 -9.17 3.65 15.07
N LYS A 262 -8.38 4.72 15.19
CA LYS A 262 -8.92 6.07 15.00
C LYS A 262 -9.52 6.24 13.59
N GLY A 263 -10.84 6.40 13.53
CA GLY A 263 -11.60 6.57 12.27
C GLY A 263 -11.86 5.28 11.50
N SER A 264 -11.62 4.09 12.07
CA SER A 264 -11.91 2.80 11.44
C SER A 264 -12.07 1.67 12.47
N MET A 265 -12.47 0.49 12.02
CA MET A 265 -12.40 -0.73 12.82
C MET A 265 -11.75 -1.82 11.98
N VAL A 266 -10.93 -2.66 12.62
CA VAL A 266 -10.23 -3.75 11.93
C VAL A 266 -10.44 -5.06 12.70
N PRO A 267 -10.53 -6.21 12.00
CA PRO A 267 -10.51 -7.51 12.65
C PRO A 267 -9.27 -7.70 13.52
N LEU A 268 -9.46 -8.24 14.73
CA LEU A 268 -8.37 -8.69 15.58
C LEU A 268 -7.98 -10.12 15.18
N CYS A 269 -6.75 -10.30 14.70
CA CYS A 269 -6.19 -11.62 14.37
C CYS A 269 -5.27 -12.17 15.47
N ALA A 270 -5.00 -11.39 16.53
CA ALA A 270 -4.03 -11.77 17.57
C ALA A 270 -4.44 -13.05 18.30
N THR A 271 -3.49 -13.99 18.38
CA THR A 271 -3.62 -15.30 19.04
C THR A 271 -2.69 -15.45 20.23
N LYS A 272 -1.71 -14.55 20.40
CA LYS A 272 -0.79 -14.52 21.55
C LYS A 272 -0.93 -13.19 22.28
N PHE A 273 -1.10 -13.25 23.59
CA PHE A 273 -1.26 -12.08 24.43
C PHE A 273 -0.31 -12.14 25.62
N TYR A 274 0.43 -11.07 25.85
CA TYR A 274 1.31 -10.92 27.00
C TYR A 274 0.86 -9.73 27.83
N PHE A 275 0.60 -9.97 29.11
CA PHE A 275 0.33 -8.94 30.09
C PHE A 275 1.52 -8.83 31.02
N THR A 276 2.00 -7.62 31.28
CA THR A 276 2.85 -7.34 32.43
C THR A 276 2.08 -6.48 33.41
N CYS A 277 2.07 -6.84 34.68
CA CYS A 277 1.24 -6.16 35.67
C CYS A 277 1.96 -6.13 37.03
N PRO A 278 1.74 -5.12 37.89
CA PRO A 278 2.22 -5.19 39.27
C PRO A 278 1.53 -6.29 40.08
N MET A 279 0.28 -6.63 39.75
CA MET A 279 -0.59 -7.51 40.54
C MET A 279 -1.03 -8.76 39.76
N ARG A 280 -1.36 -9.85 40.47
CA ARG A 280 -2.04 -11.01 39.88
C ARG A 280 -3.49 -10.63 39.48
N PRO A 281 -4.10 -11.31 38.49
CA PRO A 281 -5.44 -10.97 38.00
C PRO A 281 -6.50 -10.91 39.11
N GLU A 282 -6.45 -11.84 40.06
CA GLU A 282 -7.45 -11.99 41.13
C GLU A 282 -7.39 -10.85 42.14
N VAL A 283 -6.20 -10.28 42.36
CA VAL A 283 -6.03 -9.09 43.19
C VAL A 283 -6.45 -7.84 42.42
N LEU A 284 -6.02 -7.73 41.16
CA LEU A 284 -6.36 -6.59 40.30
C LEU A 284 -7.88 -6.42 40.12
N TYR A 285 -8.63 -7.52 40.07
CA TYR A 285 -10.07 -7.55 39.89
C TYR A 285 -10.83 -8.08 41.12
N ALA A 286 -10.26 -7.92 42.32
CA ALA A 286 -10.86 -8.42 43.56
C ALA A 286 -12.29 -7.90 43.79
N ASN A 287 -12.59 -6.66 43.38
CA ASN A 287 -13.93 -6.08 43.45
C ASN A 287 -15.00 -6.80 42.59
N LEU A 288 -14.58 -7.58 41.59
CA LEU A 288 -15.46 -8.38 40.75
C LEU A 288 -15.70 -9.79 41.33
N ALA A 289 -14.88 -10.24 42.29
CA ALA A 289 -15.03 -11.54 42.94
C ALA A 289 -16.30 -11.61 43.82
N ASN A 290 -16.70 -10.49 44.43
CA ASN A 290 -17.83 -10.41 45.37
C ASN A 290 -19.21 -10.17 44.72
N ARG A 291 -19.31 -10.15 43.38
CA ARG A 291 -20.59 -10.04 42.67
C ARG A 291 -21.09 -11.44 42.30
N GLU A 292 -22.37 -11.74 42.55
CA GLU A 292 -23.06 -13.06 42.43
C GLU A 292 -22.80 -13.93 41.19
N HIS A 293 -22.08 -13.46 40.18
CA HIS A 293 -21.89 -14.12 38.88
C HIS A 293 -20.44 -14.54 38.56
N GLY A 294 -19.56 -14.73 39.55
CA GLY A 294 -18.27 -15.43 39.36
C GLY A 294 -17.36 -14.82 38.27
N ARG A 295 -17.30 -13.50 38.17
CA ARG A 295 -16.74 -12.80 36.99
C ARG A 295 -15.25 -13.05 36.77
N ILE A 296 -14.45 -13.21 37.83
CA ILE A 296 -13.00 -13.41 37.70
C ILE A 296 -12.64 -14.78 37.11
N ALA A 297 -13.41 -15.83 37.39
CA ALA A 297 -13.19 -17.16 36.82
C ALA A 297 -13.29 -17.16 35.28
N GLN A 298 -14.10 -16.26 34.71
CA GLN A 298 -14.21 -16.07 33.27
C GLN A 298 -12.93 -15.53 32.64
N LEU A 299 -12.17 -14.70 33.37
CA LEU A 299 -10.86 -14.24 32.94
C LEU A 299 -9.82 -15.34 33.15
N LEU A 300 -9.79 -15.95 34.34
CA LEU A 300 -8.79 -16.96 34.69
C LEU A 300 -8.78 -18.15 33.71
N ARG A 301 -9.95 -18.63 33.27
CA ARG A 301 -10.03 -19.72 32.26
C ARG A 301 -9.44 -19.36 30.89
N ARG A 302 -9.22 -18.08 30.61
CA ARG A 302 -8.62 -17.57 29.36
C ARG A 302 -7.13 -17.29 29.53
N ILE A 303 -6.62 -17.29 30.75
CA ILE A 303 -5.19 -17.10 31.02
C ILE A 303 -4.51 -18.46 30.99
N THR A 304 -3.60 -18.66 30.04
CA THR A 304 -2.84 -19.91 29.88
C THR A 304 -1.77 -20.05 30.94
N THR A 305 -1.06 -18.96 31.24
CA THR A 305 0.08 -18.96 32.16
C THR A 305 0.01 -17.75 33.07
N ILE A 306 0.09 -17.95 34.38
CA ILE A 306 0.29 -16.89 35.37
C ILE A 306 1.66 -17.13 36.02
N ARG A 307 2.56 -16.13 35.95
CA ARG A 307 3.94 -16.26 36.45
C ARG A 307 4.35 -15.06 37.27
N LEU A 308 4.81 -15.32 38.50
CA LEU A 308 5.42 -14.33 39.39
C LEU A 308 6.87 -14.04 38.98
N PHE A 309 7.25 -12.76 39.03
CA PHE A 309 8.61 -12.28 38.83
C PHE A 309 9.07 -11.49 40.05
N GLY A 310 10.13 -11.97 40.69
CA GLY A 310 10.61 -11.43 41.96
C GLY A 310 9.75 -11.92 43.12
N GLU A 311 9.51 -11.04 44.08
CA GLU A 311 8.69 -11.32 45.26
C GLU A 311 7.22 -10.96 45.03
N GLU A 312 6.34 -11.60 45.81
CA GLU A 312 4.92 -11.30 45.79
C GLU A 312 4.70 -9.82 46.19
N PRO A 313 3.90 -9.06 45.43
CA PRO A 313 3.55 -7.70 45.83
C PRO A 313 2.79 -7.74 47.15
N GLU A 314 3.15 -6.84 48.08
CA GLU A 314 2.36 -6.63 49.29
C GLU A 314 0.97 -6.14 48.87
N VAL A 315 -0.06 -6.89 49.26
CA VAL A 315 -1.46 -6.49 49.06
C VAL A 315 -1.83 -5.68 50.29
N ASP A 316 -1.98 -4.37 50.15
CA ASP A 316 -2.53 -3.56 51.22
C ASP A 316 -3.90 -4.14 51.63
N PRO A 317 -4.16 -4.35 52.94
CA PRO A 317 -5.45 -4.82 53.38
C PRO A 317 -6.53 -3.86 52.87
N PRO A 318 -7.72 -4.37 52.45
CA PRO A 318 -8.78 -3.51 51.98
C PRO A 318 -9.09 -2.46 53.06
N PRO A 319 -9.34 -1.19 52.68
CA PRO A 319 -9.67 -0.16 53.65
C PRO A 319 -10.84 -0.63 54.52
N PRO A 320 -10.79 -0.41 55.84
CA PRO A 320 -11.85 -0.86 56.74
C PRO A 320 -13.19 -0.35 56.25
N ALA A 321 -14.21 -1.22 56.27
CA ALA A 321 -15.55 -0.88 55.83
C ALA A 321 -16.01 0.40 56.56
N MET A 322 -16.16 1.51 55.82
CA MET A 322 -16.82 2.69 56.34
C MET A 322 -18.29 2.35 56.52
N TYR A 323 -18.66 1.94 57.74
CA TYR A 323 -20.07 1.95 58.13
C TYR A 323 -20.54 3.40 58.09
N PRO A 324 -21.55 3.75 57.26
CA PRO A 324 -22.14 5.07 57.33
C PRO A 324 -22.64 5.27 58.76
N GLY A 325 -22.07 6.25 59.45
CA GLY A 325 -22.44 6.60 60.80
C GLY A 325 -23.96 6.80 60.86
N PHE A 326 -24.62 6.00 61.68
CA PHE A 326 -25.95 6.30 62.18
C PHE A 326 -25.87 7.65 62.89
N ASN A 327 -26.26 8.73 62.21
CA ASN A 327 -26.57 9.98 62.90
C ASN A 327 -27.84 9.75 63.73
N ARG A 328 -27.66 9.49 65.02
CA ARG A 328 -28.65 9.80 66.04
C ARG A 328 -28.27 11.15 66.64
N GLY A 329 -29.16 12.13 66.51
CA GLY A 329 -29.00 13.48 67.06
C GLY A 329 -29.83 14.46 66.27
#